data_AF-A0AAD5TXX3-F1
#
_entry.id   AF-A0AAD5TXX3-F1
#
_cell.length_a   1.000
_cell.length_b   1.000
_cell.length_c   1.000
_cell.angle_alpha   90.00
_cell.angle_beta   90.00
_cell.angle_gamma   90.00
#
_symmetry.space_group_name_H-M   'P 1'
#
loop_
_entity.id
_entity.type
_entity.pdbx_description
1 polymer ?
#
loop_
_entity_poly.entity_id
_entity_poly.type
_entity_poly.pdbx_seq_one_letter_code
_entity_poly.pdbx_strand_id
1 'polypeptide(L)'
;MYEATYCICPKGDTPSTRRFFNAVLAGCIPITISDFLILPFKHFLEYSWIIKLKEDQFIKNSTSIIEAANKFDLVSALKKMKKVRNRYIYIDDENWEDGAWGFIIK
;
A
#
# COMPACT_ATOMS: atom_id res chain seq x y z
N MET A 1 -12.39 13.60 5.31
CA MET A 1 -12.63 12.38 4.51
C MET A 1 -11.46 12.25 3.54
N TYR A 2 -10.72 11.14 3.53
CA TYR A 2 -9.68 10.95 2.51
C TYR A 2 -10.37 10.64 1.17
N GLU A 3 -10.22 11.52 0.17
CA GLU A 3 -10.95 11.42 -1.10
C GLU A 3 -10.20 10.67 -2.19
N ALA A 4 -8.91 10.38 -1.98
CA ALA A 4 -8.08 9.73 -2.97
C ALA A 4 -8.46 8.24 -3.13
N THR A 5 -8.77 7.83 -4.36
CA THR A 5 -8.99 6.42 -4.70
C THR A 5 -7.68 5.63 -4.75
N TYR A 6 -6.61 6.27 -5.20
CA TYR A 6 -5.28 5.68 -5.35
C TYR A 6 -4.25 6.46 -4.52
N CYS A 7 -3.30 5.75 -3.91
CA CYS A 7 -2.20 6.33 -3.15
C CYS A 7 -0.85 5.83 -3.66
N ILE A 8 0.00 6.74 -4.11
CA ILE A 8 1.35 6.39 -4.59
C ILE A 8 2.25 6.08 -3.40
N CYS A 9 2.90 4.93 -3.44
CA CYS A 9 3.72 4.36 -2.39
C CYS A 9 5.14 4.07 -2.93
N PRO A 10 5.97 5.10 -3.16
CA PRO A 10 7.35 4.89 -3.55
C PRO A 10 8.14 4.21 -2.44
N LYS A 11 9.25 3.55 -2.83
CA LYS A 11 10.23 2.99 -1.90
C LYS A 11 10.69 4.02 -0.86
N GLY A 12 11.00 3.53 0.33
CA GLY A 12 11.71 4.29 1.36
C GLY A 12 13.13 3.76 1.51
N ASP A 13 13.77 4.11 2.63
CA ASP A 13 15.11 3.64 2.97
C ASP A 13 15.12 2.16 3.37
N THR A 14 13.98 1.64 3.82
CA THR A 14 13.78 0.23 4.12
C THR A 14 12.91 -0.45 3.06
N PRO A 15 13.05 -1.78 2.87
CA PRO A 15 12.19 -2.56 1.95
C PRO A 15 10.70 -2.57 2.33
N SER A 16 10.32 -2.04 3.50
CA SER A 16 8.93 -1.84 3.93
C SER A 16 8.62 -0.34 4.01
N THR A 17 7.66 0.14 3.23
CA THR A 17 7.33 1.58 3.20
C THR A 17 6.15 1.91 4.10
N ARG A 18 6.32 2.91 4.98
CA ARG A 18 5.25 3.43 5.84
C ARG A 18 4.05 3.96 5.04
N ARG A 19 4.32 4.42 3.81
CA ARG A 19 3.30 4.90 2.86
C ARG A 19 2.29 3.81 2.50
N PHE A 20 2.73 2.56 2.40
CA PHE A 20 1.84 1.44 2.11
C PHE A 20 0.78 1.28 3.20
N PHE A 21 1.21 1.30 4.45
CA PHE A 21 0.31 1.17 5.59
C PHE A 21 -0.67 2.34 5.69
N ASN A 22 -0.18 3.56 5.54
CA ASN A 22 -1.03 4.75 5.53
C ASN A 22 -2.08 4.67 4.42
N ALA A 23 -1.73 4.14 3.25
CA ALA A 23 -2.67 3.94 2.16
C ALA A 23 -3.78 2.94 2.52
N VAL A 24 -3.42 1.79 3.11
CA VAL A 24 -4.40 0.80 3.58
C VAL A 24 -5.33 1.39 4.64
N LEU A 25 -4.78 2.12 5.61
CA LEU A 25 -5.57 2.76 6.68
C LEU A 25 -6.51 3.84 6.13
N ALA A 26 -6.04 4.65 5.18
CA ALA A 26 -6.85 5.65 4.48
C ALA A 26 -7.94 5.01 3.58
N GLY A 27 -7.82 3.72 3.27
CA GLY A 27 -8.77 3.01 2.41
C GLY A 27 -8.57 3.28 0.91
N CYS A 28 -7.40 3.76 0.52
CA CYS A 28 -7.03 3.93 -0.89
C CYS A 28 -6.28 2.70 -1.41
N ILE A 29 -6.34 2.49 -2.73
CA ILE A 29 -5.58 1.44 -3.42
C ILE A 29 -4.11 1.87 -3.54
N PRO A 30 -3.15 1.12 -2.98
CA PRO A 30 -1.74 1.44 -3.11
C PRO A 30 -1.23 1.21 -4.53
N ILE A 31 -0.48 2.18 -5.05
CA ILE A 31 0.36 2.06 -6.26
C ILE A 31 1.81 2.06 -5.82
N THR A 32 2.44 0.90 -5.76
CA THR A 32 3.80 0.75 -5.25
C THR A 32 4.82 0.89 -6.37
N ILE A 33 5.83 1.74 -6.19
CA ILE A 33 6.93 1.92 -7.14
C ILE A 33 8.21 1.46 -6.44
N SER A 34 8.51 0.16 -6.59
CA SER A 34 9.69 -0.45 -5.99
C SER A 34 9.90 -1.87 -6.50
N ASP A 35 11.15 -2.22 -6.81
CA ASP A 35 11.50 -3.58 -7.21
C ASP A 35 11.68 -4.54 -6.01
N PHE A 36 11.87 -3.98 -4.81
CA PHE A 36 12.22 -4.73 -3.58
C PHE A 36 11.22 -4.54 -2.44
N LEU A 37 9.99 -4.10 -2.73
CA LEU A 37 8.98 -3.92 -1.67
C LEU A 37 8.61 -5.27 -1.02
N ILE A 38 8.85 -5.35 0.28
CA ILE A 38 8.39 -6.43 1.14
C ILE A 38 7.01 -6.05 1.68
N LEU A 39 5.98 -6.77 1.22
CA LEU A 39 4.63 -6.57 1.70
C LEU A 39 4.46 -7.21 3.09
N PRO A 40 3.82 -6.51 4.03
CA PRO A 40 3.63 -7.00 5.38
C PRO A 40 2.80 -8.28 5.35
N PHE A 41 3.19 -9.32 6.10
CA PHE A 41 2.44 -10.58 6.19
C PHE A 41 2.10 -11.21 4.83
N LYS A 42 2.97 -11.06 3.81
CA LYS A 42 2.77 -11.61 2.45
C LYS A 42 2.42 -13.11 2.43
N HIS A 43 2.85 -13.86 3.44
CA HIS A 43 2.54 -15.28 3.60
C HIS A 43 1.11 -15.56 4.10
N PHE A 44 0.46 -14.58 4.74
CA PHE A 44 -0.87 -14.72 5.34
C PHE A 44 -1.95 -13.88 4.63
N LEU A 45 -1.55 -12.82 3.91
CA LEU A 45 -2.46 -11.88 3.25
C LEU A 45 -2.24 -11.88 1.72
N GLU A 46 -3.35 -11.93 0.98
CA GLU A 46 -3.35 -11.75 -0.47
C GLU A 46 -3.32 -10.25 -0.81
N TYR A 47 -2.37 -9.85 -1.67
CA TYR A 47 -2.20 -8.47 -2.14
C TYR A 47 -2.41 -8.32 -3.65
N SER A 48 -3.29 -9.12 -4.24
CA SER A 48 -3.68 -8.96 -5.66
C SER A 48 -4.45 -7.67 -5.94
N TRP A 49 -4.85 -6.94 -4.89
CA TRP A 49 -5.64 -5.71 -4.94
C TRP A 49 -4.80 -4.44 -4.92
N ILE A 50 -3.48 -4.55 -5.08
CA ILE A 50 -2.58 -3.39 -5.21
C ILE A 50 -1.99 -3.33 -6.62
N ILE A 51 -1.61 -2.14 -7.05
CA ILE A 51 -0.88 -1.94 -8.30
C ILE A 51 0.62 -1.93 -7.99
N LYS A 52 1.40 -2.76 -8.69
CA LYS A 52 2.86 -2.80 -8.58
C LYS A 52 3.49 -2.31 -9.87
N LEU A 53 4.27 -1.24 -9.76
CA LEU A 53 5.09 -0.72 -10.85
C LEU A 53 6.56 -0.96 -10.54
N LYS A 54 7.30 -1.38 -11.55
CA LYS A 54 8.76 -1.43 -11.49
C LYS A 54 9.34 -0.03 -11.53
N GLU A 55 10.49 0.14 -10.90
CA GLU A 55 11.15 1.44 -10.86
C GLU A 55 11.58 1.88 -12.27
N ASP A 56 12.10 0.95 -13.07
CA ASP A 56 12.53 1.22 -14.44
C ASP A 56 11.36 1.65 -15.34
N GLN A 57 10.20 1.02 -15.19
CA GLN A 57 8.98 1.36 -15.92
C GLN A 57 8.53 2.79 -15.60
N PHE A 58 8.55 3.16 -14.32
CA PHE A 58 8.17 4.50 -13.88
C PHE A 58 9.17 5.57 -14.34
N ILE A 59 10.47 5.29 -14.25
CA ILE A 59 11.52 6.23 -14.67
C ILE A 59 11.46 6.48 -16.19
N LYS A 60 11.21 5.43 -16.99
CA LYS A 60 11.08 5.56 -18.45
C LYS A 60 9.80 6.28 -18.87
N ASN A 61 8.70 6.04 -18.15
CA ASN A 61 7.41 6.65 -18.43
C ASN A 61 6.69 7.01 -17.12
N SER A 62 6.70 8.30 -16.77
CA SER A 62 6.07 8.79 -15.55
C SER A 62 4.53 8.65 -15.57
N THR A 63 3.90 8.59 -16.74
CA THR A 63 2.44 8.40 -16.87
C THR A 63 2.02 6.93 -16.72
N SER A 64 2.98 6.00 -16.57
CA SER A 64 2.71 4.57 -16.33
C SER A 64 1.80 4.31 -15.11
N ILE A 65 1.77 5.22 -14.14
CA ILE A 65 0.82 5.21 -13.01
C ILE A 65 -0.63 5.27 -13.50
N ILE A 66 -0.92 6.21 -14.40
CA ILE A 66 -2.26 6.45 -14.93
C ILE A 66 -2.66 5.28 -15.82
N GLU A 67 -1.75 4.79 -16.65
CA GLU A 67 -1.98 3.63 -17.51
C GLU A 67 -2.31 2.37 -16.69
N ALA A 68 -1.59 2.14 -15.59
CA ALA A 68 -1.84 1.03 -14.70
C ALA A 68 -3.18 1.18 -13.95
N ALA A 69 -3.50 2.38 -13.46
CA ALA A 69 -4.76 2.67 -12.79
C ALA A 69 -5.97 2.46 -13.71
N ASN A 70 -5.88 2.87 -14.98
CA ASN A 70 -6.97 2.72 -15.96
C ASN A 70 -7.25 1.26 -16.32
N LYS A 71 -6.25 0.37 -16.25
CA LYS A 71 -6.39 -1.06 -16.55
C LYS A 71 -6.77 -1.90 -15.33
N PHE A 72 -6.84 -1.29 -14.16
CA PHE A 72 -7.00 -1.99 -12.89
C PHE A 72 -8.47 -2.23 -12.55
N ASP A 73 -8.81 -3.45 -12.12
CA ASP A 73 -10.16 -3.77 -11.62
C ASP A 73 -10.36 -3.17 -10.21
N LEU A 74 -10.73 -1.89 -10.20
CA LEU A 74 -10.91 -1.10 -8.99
C LEU A 74 -12.00 -1.68 -8.07
N VAL A 75 -13.13 -2.14 -8.63
CA VAL A 75 -14.27 -2.60 -7.82
C VAL A 75 -13.91 -3.87 -7.07
N SER A 76 -13.27 -4.83 -7.73
CA SER A 76 -12.79 -6.06 -7.09
C SER A 76 -11.70 -5.76 -6.06
N ALA A 77 -10.75 -4.88 -6.41
CA ALA A 77 -9.67 -4.49 -5.52
C ALA A 77 -10.18 -3.82 -4.24
N LEU A 78 -11.15 -2.90 -4.32
CA LEU A 78 -11.75 -2.25 -3.16
C LEU A 78 -12.46 -3.25 -2.23
N LYS A 79 -13.13 -4.27 -2.78
CA LYS A 79 -13.76 -5.34 -1.98
C LYS A 79 -12.70 -6.15 -1.22
N LYS A 80 -11.60 -6.52 -1.87
CA LYS A 80 -10.50 -7.27 -1.24
C LYS A 80 -9.76 -6.42 -0.20
N MET A 81 -9.44 -5.18 -0.54
CA MET A 81 -8.77 -4.22 0.34
C MET A 81 -9.55 -4.01 1.63
N LYS A 82 -10.87 -3.81 1.57
CA LYS A 82 -11.71 -3.64 2.77
C LYS A 82 -11.60 -4.82 3.74
N LYS A 83 -11.53 -6.06 3.23
CA LYS A 83 -11.33 -7.26 4.06
C LYS A 83 -9.96 -7.24 4.74
N VAL A 84 -8.92 -6.83 4.02
CA VAL A 84 -7.56 -6.76 4.54
C VAL A 84 -7.43 -5.63 5.55
N ARG A 85 -7.90 -4.41 5.24
CA ARG A 85 -7.89 -3.23 6.12
C ARG A 85 -8.53 -3.52 7.48
N ASN A 86 -9.64 -4.26 7.52
CA ASN A 86 -10.30 -4.62 8.79
C ASN A 86 -9.46 -5.54 9.69
N ARG A 87 -8.39 -6.14 9.16
CA ARG A 87 -7.41 -6.90 9.94
C ARG A 87 -6.27 -6.04 10.46
N TYR A 88 -6.14 -4.78 10.03
CA TYR A 88 -5.08 -3.89 10.48
C TYR A 88 -5.58 -3.13 11.71
N ILE A 89 -4.92 -3.33 12.84
CA ILE A 89 -5.07 -2.46 14.01
C ILE A 89 -3.92 -1.46 13.96
N TYR A 90 -4.25 -0.17 13.94
CA TYR A 90 -3.28 0.91 14.13
C TYR A 90 -3.22 1.20 15.63
N ILE A 91 -2.04 1.03 16.22
CA ILE A 91 -1.78 1.42 17.60
C ILE A 91 -1.00 2.72 17.53
N ASP A 92 -1.63 3.80 17.99
CA ASP A 92 -0.96 5.07 18.26
C ASP A 92 -0.58 5.04 19.73
N ASP A 93 0.68 4.74 20.05
CA ASP A 93 1.18 4.85 21.41
C ASP A 93 2.05 6.11 21.50
N GLU A 94 1.51 7.15 22.11
CA GLU A 94 2.17 8.45 22.29
C GLU A 94 3.44 8.35 23.16
N ASN A 95 3.69 7.20 23.82
CA ASN A 95 4.80 7.01 24.77
C ASN A 95 6.01 6.26 24.20
N TRP A 96 6.05 5.94 22.90
CA TRP A 96 7.17 5.20 22.30
C TRP A 96 8.16 6.14 21.60
N GLU A 97 9.28 6.43 22.27
CA GLU A 97 10.32 7.37 21.79
C GLU A 97 11.04 6.93 20.49
N ASP A 98 10.93 5.65 20.08
CA ASP A 98 11.62 5.12 18.89
C ASP A 98 10.71 4.69 17.73
N GLY A 99 9.42 5.07 17.76
CA GLY A 99 8.57 5.06 16.55
C GLY A 99 8.41 3.71 15.84
N ALA A 100 8.31 2.60 16.58
CA ALA A 100 7.95 1.33 15.96
C ALA A 100 6.42 1.20 15.79
N TRP A 101 6.01 1.04 14.53
CA TRP A 101 4.62 0.90 14.11
C TRP A 101 4.20 -0.57 14.20
N GLY A 102 3.27 -0.88 15.09
CA GLY A 102 2.73 -2.24 15.24
C GLY A 102 1.44 -2.42 14.43
N PHE A 103 1.42 -3.41 13.55
CA PHE A 103 0.18 -3.91 12.95
C PHE A 103 -0.12 -5.28 13.53
N ILE A 104 -1.22 -5.41 14.26
CA ILE A 104 -1.73 -6.71 14.69
C ILE A 104 -2.73 -7.18 13.63
N ILE A 105 -2.50 -8.37 13.06
CA ILE A 105 -3.52 -9.10 12.29
C ILE A 105 -4.37 -9.88 13.28
N LYS A 106 -5.69 -9.65 13.26
CA LYS A 106 -6.68 -10.55 13.88
C LYS A 106 -7.08 -11.68 12.93
#